data_AF-A0A0C7Q0N6-F1
#
_entry.id   AF-A0A0C7Q0N6-F1
#
_cell.length_a   1.000
_cell.length_b   1.000
_cell.length_c   1.000
_cell.angle_alpha   90.00
_cell.angle_beta   90.00
_cell.angle_gamma   90.00
#
_symmetry.space_group_name_H-M   'P 1'
#
loop_
_entity.id
_entity.type
_entity.pdbx_description
1 polymer ?
#
loop_
_entity_poly.entity_id
_entity_poly.type
_entity_poly.pdbx_seq_one_letter_code
_entity_poly.pdbx_strand_id
1 'polypeptide(L)'
;MLNSLSKNQYVKITDSDKINEVVEYGVVINANEDNYDIMSIGFENKNGNFLEYPPDVEKLVQSYKIEDANFNEVKKNEIRRKMNIWMENHYKM
;
A
#
# COMPACT_ATOMS: atom_id res chain seq x y z
N MET A 1 10.13 9.29 -4.44
CA MET A 1 10.16 7.84 -4.70
C MET A 1 11.15 7.22 -3.74
N LEU A 2 10.77 6.11 -3.12
CA LEU A 2 11.63 5.32 -2.23
C LEU A 2 12.47 4.36 -3.07
N ASN A 3 13.72 4.15 -2.66
CA ASN A 3 14.65 3.22 -3.31
C ASN A 3 14.81 1.90 -2.54
N SER A 4 14.15 1.78 -1.40
CA SER A 4 14.02 0.58 -0.59
C SER A 4 12.82 0.74 0.32
N LEU A 5 12.24 -0.38 0.76
CA LEU A 5 11.13 -0.39 1.71
C LEU A 5 11.50 -1.17 2.96
N SER A 6 10.88 -0.81 4.08
CA SER A 6 11.06 -1.48 5.38
C SER A 6 9.80 -2.22 5.79
N LYS A 7 9.96 -3.33 6.52
CA LYS A 7 8.82 -4.01 7.15
C LYS A 7 8.01 -3.03 8.03
N ASN A 8 6.68 -3.18 8.00
CA ASN A 8 5.67 -2.33 8.64
C ASN A 8 5.61 -0.89 8.09
N GLN A 9 6.25 -0.60 6.96
CA GLN A 9 6.15 0.70 6.32
C GLN A 9 4.83 0.84 5.56
N TYR A 10 4.16 1.97 5.80
CA TYR A 10 2.98 2.37 5.04
C TYR A 10 3.41 3.03 3.73
N VAL A 11 2.95 2.48 2.62
CA VAL A 11 3.36 2.90 1.27
C VAL A 11 2.15 3.31 0.44
N LYS A 12 2.35 4.38 -0.31
CA LYS A 12 1.53 4.77 -1.46
C LYS A 12 2.19 4.18 -2.71
N ILE A 13 1.42 3.45 -3.49
CA ILE A 13 1.84 2.76 -4.70
C ILE A 13 1.14 3.43 -5.88
N THR A 14 1.91 3.72 -6.92
CA THR A 14 1.39 4.26 -8.18
C THR A 14 2.12 3.57 -9.32
N ASP A 15 1.41 3.06 -10.32
CA ASP A 15 2.03 2.51 -11.53
C ASP A 15 2.85 3.60 -12.22
N SER A 16 4.08 3.25 -12.59
CA SER A 16 5.03 4.16 -13.24
C SER A 16 4.65 4.49 -14.68
N ASP A 17 3.87 3.63 -15.34
CA ASP A 17 3.72 3.66 -16.80
C ASP A 17 2.36 4.21 -17.26
N LYS A 18 1.44 4.56 -16.35
CA LYS A 18 0.09 5.01 -16.71
C LYS A 18 -0.34 6.27 -15.97
N ILE A 19 -0.58 7.32 -16.75
CA ILE A 19 -0.91 8.69 -16.33
C ILE A 19 -2.28 8.83 -15.60
N ASN A 20 -3.12 7.79 -15.57
CA ASN A 20 -4.47 7.82 -14.99
C ASN A 20 -4.74 6.74 -13.94
N GLU A 21 -3.69 6.11 -13.40
CA GLU A 21 -3.90 4.96 -12.53
C GLU A 21 -4.26 5.28 -11.09
N VAL A 22 -4.98 4.30 -10.55
CA VAL A 22 -5.50 4.22 -9.19
C VAL A 22 -4.33 4.32 -8.21
N VAL A 23 -4.39 5.29 -7.31
CA VAL A 23 -3.41 5.39 -6.22
C VAL A 23 -3.75 4.31 -5.21
N GLU A 24 -2.89 3.31 -5.05
CA GLU A 24 -3.07 2.28 -4.03
C GLU A 24 -2.28 2.60 -2.75
N TYR A 25 -2.75 2.03 -1.66
CA TYR A 25 -2.15 2.15 -0.35
C TYR A 25 -2.01 0.77 0.27
N GLY A 26 -0.83 0.49 0.82
CA GLY A 26 -0.56 -0.77 1.46
C GLY A 26 0.45 -0.67 2.61
N VAL A 27 0.66 -1.79 3.28
CA VAL A 27 1.69 -1.95 4.30
C VAL A 27 2.64 -3.06 3.89
N VAL A 28 3.94 -2.78 4.01
CA VAL A 28 4.98 -3.76 3.74
C VAL A 28 4.98 -4.79 4.87
N ILE A 29 4.65 -6.04 4.58
CA ILE A 29 4.62 -7.11 5.59
C ILE A 29 5.95 -7.87 5.66
N ASN A 30 6.64 -8.01 4.53
CA ASN A 30 7.98 -8.56 4.44
C ASN A 30 8.83 -7.66 3.55
N ALA A 31 10.08 -7.47 3.95
CA ALA A 31 11.08 -6.75 3.17
C ALA A 31 12.34 -7.63 3.10
N ASN A 32 12.58 -8.21 1.93
CA ASN A 32 13.81 -8.89 1.56
C ASN A 32 14.56 -8.02 0.55
N GLU A 33 15.86 -8.23 0.36
CA GLU A 33 16.78 -7.37 -0.42
C GLU A 33 16.10 -6.59 -1.55
N ASP A 34 15.54 -7.31 -2.53
CA ASP A 34 14.83 -6.70 -3.68
C ASP A 34 13.37 -7.16 -3.82
N ASN A 35 12.80 -7.85 -2.82
CA ASN A 35 11.43 -8.36 -2.88
C ASN A 35 10.63 -7.94 -1.65
N TYR A 36 9.48 -7.33 -1.90
CA TYR A 36 8.60 -6.75 -0.90
C TYR A 36 7.22 -7.37 -1.01
N ASP A 37 6.78 -8.05 0.04
CA ASP A 37 5.39 -8.44 0.15
C ASP A 37 4.63 -7.26 0.75
N ILE A 38 3.67 -6.74 -0.01
CA ILE A 38 2.87 -5.60 0.37
C ILE A 38 1.41 -6.03 0.46
N MET A 39 0.80 -5.76 1.60
CA MET A 39 -0.63 -5.95 1.80
C MET A 39 -1.35 -4.67 1.39
N SER A 40 -2.15 -4.75 0.34
CA SER A 40 -3.04 -3.69 -0.11
C SER A 40 -4.18 -3.49 0.89
N ILE A 41 -4.37 -2.25 1.33
CA ILE A 41 -5.40 -1.86 2.30
C ILE A 41 -6.54 -1.12 1.60
N GLY A 42 -6.24 -0.35 0.56
CA GLY A 42 -7.24 0.43 -0.15
C GLY A 42 -6.65 1.29 -1.25
N PHE A 43 -7.49 2.12 -1.84
CA PHE A 43 -7.11 3.00 -2.94
C PHE A 43 -7.78 4.38 -2.88
N GLU A 44 -7.20 5.37 -3.56
CA GLU A 44 -7.82 6.67 -3.79
C GLU A 44 -8.68 6.59 -5.06
N ASN A 45 -9.98 6.89 -4.94
CA ASN A 45 -10.85 7.00 -6.11
C ASN A 45 -10.61 8.33 -6.85
N LYS A 46 -11.26 8.52 -8.00
CA LYS A 46 -11.15 9.73 -8.83
C LYS A 46 -11.49 11.04 -8.12
N ASN A 47 -12.22 10.98 -6.99
CA ASN A 47 -12.60 12.13 -6.19
C ASN A 47 -11.61 12.43 -5.06
N GLY A 48 -10.50 11.71 -4.97
CA GLY A 48 -9.51 11.89 -3.91
C GLY A 48 -9.86 11.20 -2.59
N ASN A 49 -10.92 10.37 -2.57
CA ASN A 49 -11.38 9.69 -1.36
C ASN A 49 -10.72 8.31 -1.25
N PHE A 50 -10.19 8.03 -0.06
CA PHE A 50 -9.68 6.71 0.31
C PHE A 50 -10.84 5.73 0.51
N LEU A 51 -10.77 4.59 -0.16
CA LEU A 51 -11.70 3.47 -0.04
C LEU A 51 -10.93 2.22 0.37
N GLU A 52 -11.41 1.53 1.40
CA GLU A 52 -10.80 0.31 1.95
C GLU A 52 -11.17 -0.91 1.10
N TYR A 53 -10.23 -1.84 0.95
CA TYR A 53 -10.52 -3.15 0.39
C TYR A 53 -11.23 -4.03 1.44
N PRO A 54 -12.20 -4.87 1.02
CA PRO A 54 -12.76 -5.89 1.90
C PRO A 54 -11.67 -6.87 2.36
N PRO A 55 -11.70 -7.34 3.62
CA PRO A 55 -10.67 -8.24 4.16
C PRO A 55 -10.71 -9.64 3.55
N ASP A 56 -11.84 -10.05 2.96
CA ASP A 56 -12.06 -11.40 2.41
C ASP A 56 -11.51 -11.59 0.99
N VAL A 57 -10.75 -10.63 0.47
CA VAL A 57 -10.18 -10.70 -0.88
C VAL A 57 -8.93 -11.59 -0.86
N GLU A 58 -8.95 -12.69 -1.62
CA GLU A 58 -7.85 -13.69 -1.68
C GLU A 58 -6.49 -13.11 -2.09
N LYS A 59 -6.43 -11.91 -2.68
CA LYS A 59 -5.22 -11.29 -3.24
C LYS A 59 -4.87 -9.94 -2.62
N LEU A 60 -5.04 -9.80 -1.30
CA LEU A 60 -4.62 -8.58 -0.60
C LEU A 60 -3.09 -8.45 -0.53
N VAL A 61 -2.35 -9.57 -0.53
CA VAL A 61 -0.89 -9.55 -0.52
C VAL A 61 -0.36 -9.75 -1.94
N GLN A 62 0.51 -8.84 -2.38
CA GLN A 62 1.21 -8.92 -3.65
C GLN A 62 2.71 -8.70 -3.41
N SER A 63 3.53 -9.44 -4.16
CA SER A 63 4.99 -9.29 -4.13
C SER A 63 5.42 -8.30 -5.21
N TYR A 64 6.27 -7.35 -4.82
CA TYR A 64 6.82 -6.32 -5.69
C TYR A 64 8.35 -6.30 -5.58
N LYS A 65 9.00 -5.94 -6.68
CA LYS A 65 10.35 -5.37 -6.67
C LYS A 65 10.29 -3.85 -6.57
N ILE A 66 11.41 -3.23 -6.21
CA ILE A 66 11.46 -1.76 -6.08
C ILE A 66 11.20 -1.05 -7.41
N GLU A 67 11.55 -1.69 -8.54
CA GLU A 67 11.32 -1.18 -9.89
C GLU A 67 9.90 -1.39 -10.43
N ASP A 68 9.07 -2.23 -9.79
CA ASP A 68 7.75 -2.60 -10.34
C ASP A 68 6.72 -1.46 -10.23
N ALA A 69 6.92 -0.49 -9.33
CA ALA A 69 6.04 0.64 -9.15
C ALA A 69 6.73 1.83 -8.47
N ASN A 70 6.06 2.99 -8.52
CA ASN A 70 6.48 4.15 -7.74
C ASN A 70 5.98 4.06 -6.30
N PHE A 71 6.90 3.76 -5.39
CA PHE A 71 6.63 3.76 -3.95
C PHE A 71 6.93 5.11 -3.31
N ASN A 72 5.99 5.60 -2.49
CA ASN A 72 6.18 6.78 -1.66
C ASN A 72 5.64 6.53 -0.25
N GLU A 73 6.20 7.20 0.76
CA GLU A 73 5.65 7.13 2.11
C GLU A 73 4.25 7.76 2.18
N VAL A 74 3.35 7.14 2.96
CA VAL A 74 2.04 7.74 3.28
C VAL A 74 2.20 8.90 4.27
N LYS A 75 2.24 10.13 3.74
CA LYS A 75 2.40 11.36 4.53
C LYS A 75 1.08 11.94 5.07
N LYS A 76 -0.07 11.62 4.45
CA LYS A 76 -1.37 12.12 4.89
C LYS A 76 -1.82 11.38 6.16
N ASN A 77 -1.85 12.07 7.30
CA ASN A 77 -2.22 11.51 8.59
C ASN A 77 -3.60 10.84 8.60
N GLU A 78 -4.58 11.40 7.88
CA GLU A 78 -5.92 10.82 7.78
C GLU A 78 -5.90 9.42 7.15
N ILE A 79 -5.17 9.27 6.03
CA ILE A 79 -5.05 7.99 5.34
C ILE A 79 -4.30 6.99 6.23
N ARG A 80 -3.18 7.42 6.82
CA ARG A 80 -2.40 6.57 7.73
C ARG A 80 -3.24 6.07 8.91
N ARG A 81 -4.08 6.93 9.49
CA ARG A 81 -5.00 6.54 10.56
C ARG A 81 -6.03 5.50 10.09
N LYS A 82 -6.63 5.68 8.91
CA LYS A 82 -7.57 4.71 8.34
C LYS A 82 -6.91 3.36 8.09
N MET A 83 -5.69 3.37 7.53
CA MET A 83 -4.90 2.16 7.33
C MET A 83 -4.57 1.44 8.65
N ASN A 84 -4.17 2.17 9.69
CA ASN A 84 -3.94 1.59 11.02
C ASN A 84 -5.19 0.91 11.58
N ILE A 85 -6.35 1.58 11.53
CA ILE A 85 -7.62 1.03 12.02
C ILE A 85 -7.99 -0.24 11.25
N TRP A 86 -7.82 -0.23 9.93
CA TRP A 86 -8.07 -1.40 9.10
C TRP A 86 -7.17 -2.57 9.50
N MET A 87 -5.87 -2.31 9.72
CA MET A 87 -4.93 -3.32 10.19
C MET A 87 -5.35 -3.87 11.57
N GLU A 88 -5.61 -3.01 12.56
CA GLU A 88 -6.04 -3.44 13.90
C GLU A 88 -7.30 -4.32 13.89
N ASN A 89 -8.25 -4.02 13.00
CA ASN A 89 -9.52 -4.75 12.91
C ASN A 89 -9.41 -6.10 12.20
N HIS A 90 -8.52 -6.22 11.20
CA HIS A 90 -8.51 -7.36 10.28
C HIS A 90 -7.22 -8.18 10.34
N TYR A 91 -6.14 -7.61 10.84
CA TYR A 91 -4.82 -8.21 10.83
C TYR A 91 -4.08 -7.88 12.13
N LYS A 92 -4.11 -8.81 13.09
CA LYS A 92 -3.32 -8.70 14.33
C LYS A 92 -1.83 -8.74 13.98
N MET A 93 -1.23 -7.55 13.80
CA MET A 93 0.22 -7.39 13.70
C MET A 93 0.91 -7.68 15.03
#